data_AF-A0A4Q2W3R9-F1
#
_entry.id   AF-A0A4Q2W3R9-F1
#
_cell.length_a   1.000
_cell.length_b   1.000
_cell.length_c   1.000
_cell.angle_alpha   90.00
_cell.angle_beta   90.00
_cell.angle_gamma   90.00
#
_symmetry.space_group_name_H-M   'P 1'
#
loop_
_entity.id
_entity.type
_entity.pdbx_description
1 polymer ?
#
loop_
_entity_poly.entity_id
_entity_poly.type
_entity_poly.pdbx_seq_one_letter_code
_entity_poly.pdbx_strand_id
1 'polypeptide(L)' 'MDAYVVVVEEALQVIFAVENIMHAFVCGGVGSIAAAVFLSFFTRFSRI' A
#
# COMPACT_ATOMS: atom_id res chain seq x y z
N MET A 1 -14.43 5.46 -4.84
CA MET A 1 -13.33 4.89 -4.06
C MET A 1 -12.88 3.61 -4.74
N ASP A 2 -11.58 3.43 -4.97
CA ASP A 2 -11.03 2.18 -5.46
C ASP A 2 -10.92 1.21 -4.27
N ALA A 3 -11.52 0.02 -4.37
CA ALA A 3 -11.53 -0.96 -3.29
C ALA A 3 -10.11 -1.36 -2.85
N TYR A 4 -9.13 -1.34 -3.77
CA TYR A 4 -7.76 -1.66 -3.43
C TYR A 4 -7.11 -0.61 -2.53
N VAL A 5 -7.38 0.68 -2.78
CA VAL A 5 -6.82 1.77 -1.98
C VAL A 5 -7.39 1.74 -0.57
N VAL A 6 -8.69 1.47 -0.41
CA VAL A 6 -9.35 1.37 0.91
C VAL A 6 -8.71 0.28 1.76
N VAL A 7 -8.51 -0.92 1.20
CA VAL A 7 -7.87 -2.04 1.92
C VAL A 7 -6.44 -1.69 2.36
N VAL A 8 -5.69 -0.97 1.52
CA VAL A 8 -4.34 -0.54 1.88
C VAL A 8 -4.37 0.50 3.01
N GLU A 9 -5.28 1.48 2.95
CA GLU A 9 -5.43 2.47 4.03
C GLU A 9 -5.79 1.82 5.37
N GLU A 10 -6.73 0.87 5.38
CA GLU A 10 -7.09 0.11 6.58
C GLU A 10 -5.89 -0.68 7.13
N ALA A 11 -5.11 -1.33 6.26
CA ALA A 11 -3.92 -2.07 6.67
C ALA A 11 -2.86 -1.15 7.30
N LEU A 12 -2.60 0.02 6.70
CA LEU A 12 -1.63 0.99 7.22
C LEU A 12 -2.06 1.61 8.56
N GLN A 13 -3.35 1.58 8.91
CA GLN A 13 -3.83 2.04 10.21
C GLN A 13 -3.59 1.02 11.34
N VAL A 14 -3.52 -0.27 11.01
CA VAL A 14 -3.41 -1.36 11.99
C VAL A 14 -1.96 -1.81 12.18
N ILE A 15 -1.11 -1.68 11.16
CA ILE A 15 0.30 -2.07 11.25
C ILE A 15 1.06 -1.06 12.12
N PHE A 16 1.72 -1.55 13.17
CA PHE A 16 2.63 -0.74 13.97
C PHE A 16 3.95 -0.52 13.23
N ALA A 17 4.49 0.71 13.33
CA ALA A 17 5.75 1.12 12.71
C ALA A 17 5.80 0.88 11.18
N VAL A 18 4.76 1.31 10.49
CA VAL A 18 4.59 1.17 9.03
C VAL A 18 5.77 1.74 8.24
N GLU A 19 6.40 2.78 8.76
CA GLU A 19 7.60 3.40 8.20
C GLU A 19 8.80 2.45 8.06
N ASN A 20 8.80 1.31 8.78
CA ASN A 20 9.85 0.30 8.70
C ASN A 20 9.55 -0.80 7.66
N ILE A 21 8.41 -0.75 6.98
CA ILE A 21 8.08 -1.72 5.92
C ILE A 21 8.97 -1.45 4.71
N MET A 22 9.89 -2.38 4.44
CA MET A 22 10.79 -2.29 3.29
C MET A 22 10.29 -3.08 2.06
N HIS A 23 9.40 -4.05 2.25
CA HIS A 23 8.92 -4.94 1.19
C HIS A 23 7.43 -5.24 1.38
N ALA A 24 6.69 -5.28 0.27
CA ALA A 24 5.31 -5.73 0.23
C ALA A 24 5.18 -6.83 -0.84
N PHE A 25 4.67 -7.99 -0.45
CA PHE A 25 4.34 -9.08 -1.37
C PHE A 25 2.84 -9.03 -1.65
N VAL A 26 2.48 -8.90 -2.92
CA VAL A 26 1.09 -8.74 -3.33
C VAL A 26 0.77 -9.80 -4.38
N CYS A 27 -0.23 -10.63 -4.11
CA CYS A 27 -0.80 -11.52 -5.12
C CYS A 27 -1.71 -10.70 -6.04
N GLY A 28 -1.52 -10.81 -7.35
CA GLY A 28 -2.35 -10.12 -8.32
C GLY A 28 -2.40 -10.86 -9.65
N GLY A 29 -3.51 -10.70 -10.39
CA GLY A 29 -3.65 -11.21 -11.75
C GLY A 29 -3.08 -10.23 -12.77
N VAL A 30 -3.75 -9.08 -12.94
CA VAL A 30 -3.38 -8.05 -13.94
C VAL A 30 -2.57 -6.88 -13.38
N GLY A 31 -2.30 -6.88 -12.06
CA GLY A 31 -1.39 -5.92 -11.42
C GLY A 31 -2.02 -4.63 -10.86
N SER A 32 -3.31 -4.39 -11.05
CA SER A 32 -4.00 -3.18 -10.51
C SER A 32 -3.86 -3.04 -8.99
N ILE A 33 -3.97 -4.14 -8.25
CA ILE A 33 -3.76 -4.15 -6.79
C ILE A 33 -2.30 -3.83 -6.41
N ALA A 34 -1.32 -4.33 -7.18
CA ALA A 34 0.09 -4.04 -6.93
C ALA A 34 0.39 -2.55 -7.17
N ALA A 35 -0.22 -1.95 -8.19
CA ALA A 35 -0.12 -0.52 -8.46
C ALA A 35 -0.74 0.32 -7.33
N ALA A 36 -1.92 -0.06 -6.84
CA ALA A 36 -2.57 0.63 -5.72
C ALA A 36 -1.72 0.57 -4.44
N VAL A 37 -1.20 -0.62 -4.09
CA VAL A 37 -0.29 -0.79 -2.94
C VAL A 37 0.94 0.11 -3.11
N PHE A 38 1.63 0.01 -4.24
CA PHE A 38 2.83 0.81 -4.50
C PHE A 38 2.56 2.31 -4.37
N LEU A 39 1.50 2.82 -5.02
CA LEU A 39 1.15 4.23 -4.98
C LEU A 39 0.88 4.71 -3.55
N SER A 40 0.11 3.96 -2.76
CA SER A 40 -0.18 4.32 -1.38
C SER A 40 1.09 4.41 -0.52
N PHE A 41 2.01 3.44 -0.65
CA PHE A 41 3.31 3.49 0.04
C PHE A 41 4.15 4.67 -0.44
N PHE A 42 4.21 4.90 -1.76
CA PHE A 42 4.98 5.99 -2.34
C PHE A 42 4.46 7.36 -1.87
N THR A 43 3.16 7.63 -1.93
CA THR A 43 2.58 8.90 -1.47
C THR A 43 2.77 9.11 0.04
N ARG A 44 2.76 8.04 0.83
CA ARG A 44 2.88 8.14 2.30
C ARG A 44 4.31 8.35 2.76
N PHE A 45 5.27 7.67 2.15
CA PHE A 45 6.66 7.61 2.61
C PHE A 45 7.66 8.36 1.72
N SER A 46 7.35 8.56 0.45
CA SER A 46 8.15 9.38 -0.44
C SER A 46 7.80 10.85 -0.23
N ARG A 47 8.39 11.46 0.81
CA ARG A 47 8.44 12.92 0.95
C ARG A 47 9.40 13.46 -0.12
N ILE A 48 8.85 14.08 -1.16
CA ILE A 48 9.51 15.18 -1.86
C ILE A 48 9.17 16.46 -1.09
#